data_AF-A0A7C9JRE2-F1
#
_entry.id   AF-A0A7C9JRE2-F1
#
_cell.length_a   1.000
_cell.length_b   1.000
_cell.length_c   1.000
_cell.angle_alpha   90.00
_cell.angle_beta   90.00
_cell.angle_gamma   90.00
#
_symmetry.space_group_name_H-M   'P 1'
#
loop_
_entity.id
_entity.type
_entity.pdbx_description
1 polymer ?
#
loop_
_entity_poly.entity_id
_entity_poly.type
_entity_poly.pdbx_seq_one_letter_code
_entity_poly.pdbx_strand_id
1 'polypeptide(L)' 'MAPYQRMKLRLVFREPGDWLFHCHIIEHEELGMMATIRIG' A
#
# COMPACT_ATOMS: atom_id res chain seq x y z
N MET A 1 8.29 10.93 1.08
CA MET A 1 9.00 10.07 0.11
C MET A 1 9.48 10.95 -1.03
N ALA A 2 10.74 10.82 -1.45
CA ALA A 2 11.27 11.59 -2.59
C ALA A 2 10.89 10.91 -3.92
N PRO A 3 10.81 11.66 -5.04
CA PRO A 3 10.63 11.09 -6.37
C PRO A 3 11.68 10.00 -6.66
N TYR A 4 11.25 8.90 -7.27
CA TYR A 4 12.08 7.73 -7.64
C TYR A 4 12.75 6.99 -6.46
N GLN A 5 12.47 7.35 -5.21
CA GLN A 5 12.90 6.60 -4.05
C GLN A 5 12.35 5.16 -4.12
N ARG A 6 13.22 4.17 -3.92
CA ARG A 6 12.83 2.75 -3.84
C ARG A 6 13.18 2.19 -2.47
N MET A 7 12.28 1.39 -1.92
CA MET A 7 12.48 0.67 -0.66
C MET A 7 12.00 -0.78 -0.81
N LYS A 8 12.61 -1.68 -0.05
CA LYS A 8 12.15 -3.07 0.06
C LYS A 8 11.58 -3.28 1.46
N LEU A 9 10.34 -3.75 1.53
CA LEU A 9 9.63 -4.00 2.79
C LEU A 9 9.39 -5.50 2.94
N ARG A 10 9.46 -5.99 4.19
CA ARG A 10 9.04 -7.35 4.55
C ARG A 10 7.78 -7.24 5.39
N LEU A 11 6.69 -7.82 4.89
CA LEU A 11 5.38 -7.80 5.53
C LEU A 11 4.98 -9.23 5.87
N VAL A 12 4.31 -9.43 7.02
CA VAL A 12 3.74 -10.71 7.43
C VAL A 12 2.25 -10.49 7.64
N PHE A 13 1.43 -11.03 6.76
CA PHE A 13 -0.03 -11.01 6.86
C PHE A 13 -0.47 -12.17 7.73
N ARG A 14 -1.05 -11.88 8.90
CA ARG A 14 -1.45 -12.92 9.87
C ARG A 14 -2.86 -13.46 9.63
N GLU A 15 -3.68 -12.70 8.91
CA GLU A 15 -5.08 -12.98 8.69
C GLU A 15 -5.37 -12.92 7.18
N PRO A 16 -6.22 -13.83 6.66
CA PRO A 16 -6.67 -13.77 5.27
C PRO A 16 -7.57 -12.55 5.06
N GLY A 17 -7.64 -12.09 3.81
CA GLY A 17 -8.48 -10.97 3.42
C GLY A 17 -7.82 -10.04 2.41
N ASP A 18 -8.51 -8.95 2.14
CA ASP A 18 -8.04 -7.86 1.28
C ASP A 18 -7.39 -6.79 2.16
N TRP A 19 -6.10 -6.56 1.95
CA TRP A 19 -5.32 -5.57 2.67
C TRP A 19 -5.10 -4.34 1.79
N LEU A 20 -5.32 -3.15 2.34
CA LEU A 20 -5.13 -1.88 1.62
C LEU A 20 -3.68 -1.40 1.72
N PHE A 21 -3.07 -1.11 0.59
CA PHE A 21 -1.79 -0.41 0.48
C PHE A 21 -2.01 0.91 -0.25
N HIS A 22 -1.88 2.04 0.45
CA HIS A 22 -2.18 3.37 -0.08
C HIS A 22 -1.13 4.40 0.35
N CYS A 23 -1.08 5.53 -0.35
CA CYS A 23 -0.35 6.70 0.14
C CYS A 23 -1.10 7.28 1.35
N HIS A 24 -0.41 7.66 2.42
CA HIS A 24 -1.06 8.31 3.57
C HIS A 24 -1.39 9.79 3.33
N ILE A 25 -1.02 10.34 2.17
CA ILE A 25 -1.40 11.69 1.75
C ILE A 25 -2.77 11.57 1.12
N ILE A 26 -3.78 12.17 1.75
CA ILE A 26 -5.20 11.99 1.43
C ILE A 26 -5.47 12.35 -0.04
N GLU A 27 -4.94 13.47 -0.52
CA GLU A 27 -5.15 13.91 -1.90
C GLU A 27 -4.59 12.89 -2.91
N HIS A 28 -3.50 12.18 -2.59
CA HIS A 28 -2.97 11.14 -3.45
C HIS A 28 -3.80 9.86 -3.42
N GLU A 29 -4.34 9.50 -2.25
CA GLU A 29 -5.28 8.39 -2.11
C GLU A 29 -6.54 8.64 -2.95
N GLU A 30 -7.16 9.82 -2.80
CA GLU A 30 -8.36 10.22 -3.54
C GLU A 30 -8.13 10.21 -5.06
N LEU A 31 -6.91 10.55 -5.49
CA LEU A 31 -6.48 10.48 -6.89
C LEU A 31 -6.07 9.06 -7.34
N GLY A 32 -6.23 8.05 -6.49
CA GLY A 32 -6.12 6.63 -6.85
C GLY A 32 -4.78 5.97 -6.53
N MET A 33 -3.93 6.57 -5.68
CA MET A 33 -2.64 5.97 -5.27
C MET A 33 -2.84 4.89 -4.20
N MET A 34 -3.59 3.86 -4.56
CA MET A 34 -3.96 2.72 -3.73
C MET A 34 -3.86 1.40 -4.50
N ALA A 35 -3.64 0.31 -3.76
CA ALA A 35 -3.61 -1.05 -4.28
C ALA A 35 -4.18 -2.00 -3.23
N THR A 36 -4.88 -3.04 -3.69
CA THR A 36 -5.35 -4.14 -2.85
C THR A 36 -4.39 -5.31 -2.91
N ILE A 37 -4.00 -5.83 -1.76
CA ILE A 37 -3.21 -7.05 -1.61
C ILE A 37 -4.15 -8.14 -1.09
N ARG A 38 -4.47 -9.12 -1.94
CA ARG A 38 -5.34 -10.24 -1.58
C ARG A 38 -4.53 -11.40 -1.01
N ILE A 39 -4.87 -11.80 0.21
CA ILE A 39 -4.29 -12.96 0.91
C ILE A 39 -5.43 -13.96 1.16
N GLY A 40 -5.25 -15.19 0.68
CA GLY A 40 -6.18 -16.31 0.86
C GLY A 40 -5.60 -17.41 1.72
#